data_AF-A0A7S3FTD8-F1
#
_entry.id   AF-A0A7S3FTD8-F1
#
_cell.length_a   1.000
_cell.length_b   1.000
_cell.length_c   1.000
_cell.angle_alpha   90.00
_cell.angle_beta   90.00
_cell.angle_gamma   90.00
#
_symmetry.space_group_name_H-M   'P 1'
#
loop_
_entity.id
_entity.type
_entity.pdbx_description
1 polymer ?
#
loop_
_entity_poly.entity_id
_entity_poly.type
_entity_poly.pdbx_seq_one_letter_code
_entity_poly.pdbx_strand_id
1 'polypeptide(L)'
;MNAKRDIYGVTSILSLSKFAKSLPWMKIIKQYILSNADKYFTETQKVKQFKAIMASKKVGLLVNERLVNIPPNVVPPLHEQLPGDLDFTKEQEDIEDPAEFDYDYLVVISKFTVPLDVQGVGKPDFYPKRRDRLYFRWEDDLLEQKAEFSFIFQSTFKEVASDGTKTYFQGVTGQASGGDELQFRLIYMIKWEEYVKAIPLMKRALEQ
;
A
#
# COMPACT_ATOMS: atom_id res chain seq x y z
N MET A 1 19.93 30.31 0.13
CA MET A 1 18.78 30.04 -0.76
C MET A 1 17.79 29.14 -0.02
N ASN A 2 16.75 29.69 0.61
CA ASN A 2 15.65 28.91 1.17
C ASN A 2 14.62 28.66 0.06
N ALA A 3 14.87 27.67 -0.79
CA ALA A 3 13.83 27.18 -1.68
C ALA A 3 12.84 26.38 -0.82
N LYS A 4 11.68 26.95 -0.50
CA LYS A 4 10.51 26.16 -0.14
C LYS A 4 10.20 25.29 -1.37
N ARG A 5 10.72 24.07 -1.39
CA ARG A 5 10.44 23.10 -2.44
C ARG A 5 9.16 22.40 -2.06
N ASP A 6 8.16 22.49 -2.92
CA ASP A 6 6.94 21.71 -2.78
C ASP A 6 7.26 20.23 -3.03
N ILE A 7 6.81 19.37 -2.11
CA ILE A 7 7.00 17.93 -2.20
C ILE A 7 5.78 17.36 -2.93
N TYR A 8 5.99 16.89 -4.15
CA TYR A 8 4.92 16.33 -4.99
C TYR A 8 4.72 14.82 -4.77
N GLY A 9 5.72 14.13 -4.21
CA GLY A 9 5.62 12.72 -3.84
C GLY A 9 6.69 12.28 -2.85
N VAL A 10 6.43 11.15 -2.20
CA VAL A 10 7.28 10.51 -1.20
C VAL A 10 7.27 9.01 -1.46
N THR A 11 8.45 8.44 -1.64
CA THR A 11 8.68 7.01 -1.75
C THR A 11 9.74 6.60 -0.74
N SER A 12 9.40 5.74 0.21
CA SER A 12 10.31 5.32 1.28
C SER A 12 9.90 3.98 1.88
N ILE A 13 10.85 3.26 2.47
CA ILE A 13 10.61 2.00 3.17
C ILE A 13 10.89 2.21 4.66
N LEU A 14 9.85 2.05 5.48
CA LEU A 14 9.94 2.17 6.93
C LEU A 14 10.06 0.79 7.55
N SER A 15 11.11 0.54 8.36
CA SER A 15 11.33 -0.78 8.97
C SER A 15 10.25 -1.13 10.00
N LEU A 16 9.22 -1.87 9.56
CA LEU A 16 8.10 -2.27 10.41
C LEU A 16 8.54 -3.28 11.46
N SER A 17 9.45 -4.19 11.12
CA SER A 17 9.98 -5.19 12.06
C SER A 17 10.83 -4.61 13.18
N LYS A 18 11.58 -3.52 12.94
CA LYS A 18 12.34 -2.82 13.98
C LYS A 18 11.46 -1.86 14.76
N PHE A 19 10.87 -0.88 14.08
CA PHE A 19 10.25 0.25 14.77
C PHE A 19 8.90 -0.06 15.42
N ALA A 20 8.20 -1.14 15.04
CA ALA A 20 7.00 -1.54 15.78
C ALA A 20 7.28 -1.99 17.22
N LYS A 21 8.54 -2.24 17.58
CA LYS A 21 8.95 -2.59 18.96
C LYS A 21 9.13 -1.36 19.85
N SER A 22 9.53 -0.22 19.28
CA SER A 22 9.90 0.99 20.01
C SER A 22 8.97 2.19 19.77
N LEU A 23 8.36 2.31 18.59
CA LEU A 23 7.52 3.43 18.20
C LEU A 23 6.02 3.05 18.28
N PRO A 24 5.21 3.73 19.13
CA PRO A 24 3.79 3.42 19.30
C PRO A 24 2.98 3.47 18.00
N TRP A 25 3.25 4.43 17.13
CA TRP A 25 2.51 4.59 15.87
C TRP A 25 2.81 3.46 14.87
N MET A 26 4.06 2.97 14.82
CA MET A 26 4.43 1.80 13.99
C MET A 26 3.75 0.53 14.49
N LYS A 27 3.63 0.37 15.82
CA LYS A 27 2.88 -0.72 16.43
C LYS A 27 1.40 -0.69 16.01
N ILE A 28 0.78 0.49 15.99
CA ILE A 28 -0.61 0.67 15.54
C ILE A 28 -0.77 0.27 14.07
N ILE A 29 0.14 0.71 13.19
CA ILE A 29 0.10 0.33 11.76
C ILE A 29 0.23 -1.19 11.61
N LYS A 30 1.18 -1.81 12.31
CA LYS A 30 1.35 -3.27 12.29
C LYS A 30 0.09 -4.00 12.77
N GLN A 31 -0.50 -3.54 13.87
CA GLN A 31 -1.74 -4.11 14.39
C GLN A 31 -2.91 -3.94 13.41
N TYR A 32 -3.04 -2.77 12.79
CA TYR A 32 -4.06 -2.53 11.77
C TYR A 32 -3.95 -3.52 10.60
N ILE A 33 -2.74 -3.74 10.07
CA ILE A 33 -2.51 -4.72 9.00
C ILE A 33 -2.92 -6.13 9.45
N LEU A 34 -2.47 -6.56 10.63
CA LEU A 34 -2.75 -7.91 11.16
C LEU A 34 -4.25 -8.13 11.44
N SER A 35 -4.93 -7.13 12.01
CA SER A 35 -6.37 -7.22 12.30
C SER A 35 -7.21 -7.24 11.03
N ASN A 36 -6.80 -6.55 9.95
CA ASN A 36 -7.50 -6.65 8.67
C ASN A 36 -7.18 -7.98 7.95
N ALA A 37 -5.96 -8.50 8.09
CA ALA A 37 -5.64 -9.84 7.59
C ALA A 37 -6.56 -10.90 8.21
N ASP A 38 -6.81 -10.86 9.52
CA ASP A 38 -7.76 -11.77 10.19
C ASP A 38 -9.18 -11.68 9.66
N LYS A 39 -9.60 -10.50 9.22
CA LYS A 39 -10.98 -10.24 8.79
C LYS A 39 -11.24 -10.57 7.33
N TYR A 40 -10.24 -10.33 6.46
CA TYR A 40 -10.45 -10.24 5.01
C TYR A 40 -9.70 -11.27 4.18
N PHE A 41 -8.75 -12.01 4.77
CA PHE A 41 -8.31 -13.24 4.10
C PHE A 41 -9.41 -14.29 4.19
N THR A 42 -9.75 -14.87 3.04
CA THR A 42 -10.70 -15.97 2.94
C THR A 42 -10.10 -17.31 3.40
N GLU A 43 -8.78 -17.47 3.30
CA GLU A 43 -8.07 -18.70 3.61
C GLU A 43 -7.34 -18.63 4.95
N THR A 44 -7.79 -19.40 5.93
CA THR A 44 -7.18 -19.48 7.28
C THR A 44 -5.68 -19.80 7.24
N GLN A 45 -5.24 -20.64 6.30
CA GLN A 45 -3.83 -20.98 6.17
C GLN A 45 -2.98 -19.79 5.70
N LYS A 46 -3.52 -18.96 4.78
CA LYS A 46 -2.85 -17.73 4.32
C LYS A 46 -2.73 -16.71 5.46
N VAL A 47 -3.75 -16.58 6.31
CA VAL A 47 -3.66 -15.74 7.53
C VAL A 47 -2.50 -16.17 8.42
N LYS A 48 -2.40 -17.48 8.70
CA LYS A 48 -1.33 -18.03 9.56
C LYS A 48 0.05 -17.78 8.97
N GLN A 49 0.23 -18.02 7.67
CA GLN A 49 1.49 -17.77 6.95
C GLN A 49 1.86 -16.29 6.96
N PHE A 50 0.90 -15.41 6.62
CA PHE A 50 1.09 -13.96 6.64
C PHE A 50 1.54 -13.47 8.03
N LYS A 51 0.85 -13.91 9.08
CA LYS A 51 1.20 -13.58 10.48
C LYS A 51 2.57 -14.10 10.89
N ALA A 52 2.93 -15.33 10.49
CA ALA A 52 4.23 -15.92 10.76
C ALA A 52 5.36 -15.10 10.11
N ILE A 53 5.17 -14.65 8.87
CA ILE A 53 6.11 -13.77 8.17
C ILE A 53 6.23 -12.44 8.91
N MET A 54 5.11 -11.78 9.22
CA MET A 54 5.09 -10.51 9.97
C MET A 54 5.74 -10.58 11.37
N ALA A 55 5.88 -11.78 11.94
CA ALA A 55 6.51 -12.01 13.24
C ALA A 55 8.00 -12.35 13.14
N SER A 56 8.41 -13.08 12.10
CA SER A 56 9.75 -13.71 12.01
C SER A 56 10.69 -13.09 10.97
N LYS A 57 10.17 -12.31 10.02
CA LYS A 57 10.94 -11.74 8.89
C LYS A 57 11.19 -10.24 9.05
N LYS A 58 12.17 -9.72 8.31
CA LYS A 58 12.41 -8.28 8.16
C LYS A 58 11.42 -7.72 7.15
N VAL A 59 10.38 -7.06 7.65
CA VAL A 59 9.30 -6.51 6.83
C VAL A 59 9.42 -4.98 6.81
N GLY A 60 9.54 -4.43 5.61
CA GLY A 60 9.47 -2.99 5.36
C GLY A 60 8.04 -2.57 5.03
N LEU A 61 7.60 -1.41 5.52
CA LEU A 61 6.39 -0.74 5.05
C LEU A 61 6.79 0.21 3.91
N LEU A 62 6.42 -0.15 2.68
CA LEU A 62 6.65 0.72 1.53
C LEU A 62 5.55 1.79 1.48
N VAL A 63 5.95 3.03 1.73
CA VAL A 63 5.13 4.22 1.62
C VAL A 63 5.43 4.87 0.28
N ASN A 64 4.43 4.98 -0.59
CA ASN A 64 4.59 5.52 -1.94
C ASN A 64 3.42 6.45 -2.31
N GLU A 65 3.44 7.69 -1.88
CA GLU A 65 2.36 8.64 -2.13
C GLU A 65 2.82 9.75 -3.06
N ARG A 66 1.96 10.18 -3.99
CA ARG A 66 2.21 11.30 -4.89
C ARG A 66 0.93 12.01 -5.27
N LEU A 67 1.03 13.25 -5.75
CA LEU A 67 -0.11 13.90 -6.36
C LEU A 67 -0.60 13.12 -7.59
N VAL A 68 -1.92 13.07 -7.76
CA VAL A 68 -2.58 12.29 -8.83
C VAL A 68 -2.20 12.79 -10.23
N ASN A 69 -1.81 14.06 -10.35
CA ASN A 69 -1.45 14.69 -11.61
C ASN A 69 0.04 14.54 -11.99
N ILE A 70 0.84 13.79 -11.22
CA ILE A 70 2.25 13.55 -11.61
C ILE A 70 2.29 12.63 -12.84
N PRO A 71 3.08 12.98 -13.86
CA PRO A 71 3.28 12.15 -15.04
C PRO A 71 3.72 10.70 -14.69
N PRO A 72 3.14 9.67 -15.31
CA PRO A 72 3.47 8.27 -15.04
C PRO A 72 4.96 7.92 -15.22
N ASN A 73 5.68 8.61 -16.11
CA ASN A 73 7.11 8.41 -16.37
C ASN A 73 8.04 8.79 -15.22
N VAL A 74 7.55 9.50 -14.20
CA VAL A 74 8.32 9.77 -12.98
C VAL A 74 8.35 8.55 -12.05
N VAL A 75 7.38 7.63 -12.18
CA VAL A 75 7.23 6.50 -11.26
C VAL A 75 8.39 5.50 -11.34
N PRO A 76 8.84 5.01 -12.51
CA PRO A 76 9.91 4.01 -12.54
C PRO A 76 11.22 4.49 -11.90
N PRO A 77 11.72 5.73 -12.17
CA PRO A 77 12.89 6.26 -11.47
C PRO A 77 12.76 6.26 -9.94
N LEU A 78 11.59 6.56 -9.38
CA LEU A 78 11.38 6.56 -7.93
C LEU A 78 11.57 5.16 -7.31
N HIS A 79 11.12 4.13 -8.01
CA HIS A 79 11.31 2.76 -7.56
C HIS A 79 12.75 2.25 -7.80
N GLU A 80 13.41 2.70 -8.87
CA GLU A 80 14.79 2.35 -9.20
C GLU A 80 15.82 2.90 -8.21
N GLN A 81 15.55 4.05 -7.62
CA GLN A 81 16.45 4.66 -6.64
C GLN A 81 16.43 3.91 -5.31
N LEU A 82 15.30 3.30 -4.92
CA LEU A 82 15.14 2.68 -3.60
C LEU A 82 16.21 1.64 -3.24
N PRO A 83 16.56 0.64 -4.09
CA PRO A 83 17.63 -0.29 -3.77
C PRO A 83 18.98 0.40 -3.53
N GLY A 84 19.33 1.37 -4.36
CA GLY A 84 20.56 2.16 -4.20
C GLY A 84 20.55 3.02 -2.95
N ASP A 85 19.41 3.60 -2.59
CA ASP A 85 19.25 4.38 -1.36
C ASP A 85 19.41 3.49 -0.11
N LEU A 86 18.92 2.25 -0.16
CA LEU A 86 19.14 1.28 0.93
C LEU A 86 20.61 0.88 1.05
N ASP A 87 21.28 0.61 -0.07
CA ASP A 87 22.71 0.29 -0.08
C ASP A 87 23.54 1.46 0.46
N PHE A 88 23.27 2.68 -0.01
CA PHE A 88 23.89 3.90 0.52
C PHE A 88 23.62 4.09 2.02
N THR A 89 22.39 3.85 2.48
CA THR A 89 22.02 3.97 3.90
C THR A 89 22.83 2.99 4.76
N LYS A 90 22.98 1.74 4.30
CA LYS A 90 23.76 0.71 5.03
C LYS A 90 25.24 1.04 5.20
N GLU A 91 25.79 1.91 4.34
CA GLU A 91 27.18 2.35 4.39
C GLU A 91 27.42 3.55 5.34
N GLN A 92 26.35 4.18 5.85
CA GLN A 92 26.51 5.35 6.72
C GLN A 92 27.01 4.97 8.11
N GLU A 93 27.96 5.74 8.64
CA GLU A 93 28.61 5.47 9.93
C GLU A 93 27.68 5.60 11.14
N ASP A 94 26.58 6.36 11.02
CA ASP A 94 25.59 6.58 12.08
C ASP A 94 24.53 5.47 12.16
N ILE A 95 24.55 4.50 11.24
CA ILE A 95 23.66 3.34 11.25
C ILE A 95 24.25 2.23 12.14
N GLU A 96 23.63 2.02 13.30
CA GLU A 96 24.06 1.03 14.29
C GLU A 96 23.91 -0.44 13.82
N ASP A 97 22.89 -0.73 13.02
CA ASP A 97 22.58 -2.08 12.53
C ASP A 97 22.20 -2.06 11.04
N PRO A 98 23.17 -2.04 10.12
CA PRO A 98 22.91 -2.01 8.68
C PRO A 98 22.05 -3.19 8.19
N ALA A 99 22.13 -4.34 8.86
CA ALA A 99 21.35 -5.51 8.49
C ALA A 99 19.84 -5.28 8.66
N GLU A 100 19.40 -4.24 9.39
CA GLU A 100 17.98 -3.91 9.53
C GLU A 100 17.28 -3.64 8.18
N PHE A 101 18.06 -3.20 7.18
CA PHE A 101 17.59 -2.81 5.85
C PHE A 101 17.56 -3.98 4.85
N ASP A 102 18.01 -5.17 5.26
CA ASP A 102 17.93 -6.39 4.46
C ASP A 102 16.52 -6.98 4.51
N TYR A 103 15.56 -6.29 3.87
CA TYR A 103 14.15 -6.69 3.90
C TYR A 103 13.94 -8.03 3.19
N ASP A 104 13.21 -8.94 3.84
CA ASP A 104 12.69 -10.15 3.21
C ASP A 104 11.43 -9.82 2.39
N TYR A 105 10.58 -8.94 2.94
CA TYR A 105 9.28 -8.57 2.38
C TYR A 105 9.01 -7.08 2.52
N LEU A 106 8.21 -6.55 1.58
CA LEU A 106 7.56 -5.26 1.70
C LEU A 106 6.06 -5.45 1.85
N VAL A 107 5.46 -4.70 2.75
CA VAL A 107 4.00 -4.56 2.85
C VAL A 107 3.61 -3.17 2.35
N VAL A 108 2.53 -3.11 1.57
CA VAL A 108 1.99 -1.86 1.02
C VAL A 108 0.53 -1.74 1.45
N ILE A 109 0.16 -0.53 1.88
CA ILE A 109 -1.23 -0.14 2.07
C ILE A 109 -1.58 0.80 0.91
N SER A 110 -2.54 0.39 0.09
CA SER A 110 -3.01 1.12 -1.09
C SER A 110 -4.54 1.24 -1.09
N LYS A 111 -5.06 1.85 -2.15
CA LYS A 111 -6.46 2.04 -2.44
C LYS A 111 -6.69 1.94 -3.95
N PHE A 112 -7.89 1.54 -4.32
CA PHE A 112 -8.40 1.58 -5.69
C PHE A 112 -9.90 1.89 -5.64
N THR A 113 -10.47 2.21 -6.79
CA THR A 113 -11.92 2.38 -6.95
C THR A 113 -12.48 1.38 -7.95
N VAL A 114 -13.79 1.18 -7.91
CA VAL A 114 -14.52 0.30 -8.83
C VAL A 114 -15.75 1.05 -9.29
N PRO A 115 -15.96 1.24 -10.60
CA PRO A 115 -17.17 1.88 -11.12
C PRO A 115 -18.45 1.17 -10.68
N LEU A 116 -19.51 1.94 -10.43
CA LEU A 116 -20.81 1.43 -9.98
C LEU A 116 -21.54 0.61 -11.04
N ASP A 117 -21.20 0.78 -12.31
CA ASP A 117 -21.77 0.03 -13.45
C ASP A 117 -21.17 -1.39 -13.58
N VAL A 118 -20.13 -1.72 -12.81
CA VAL A 118 -19.55 -3.07 -12.77
C VAL A 118 -20.57 -4.07 -12.24
N GLN A 119 -20.73 -5.18 -12.97
CA GLN A 119 -21.72 -6.20 -12.63
C GLN A 119 -21.50 -6.77 -11.22
N GLY A 120 -22.54 -6.70 -10.40
CA GLY A 120 -22.55 -7.27 -9.05
C GLY A 120 -22.20 -6.27 -7.95
N VAL A 121 -21.78 -5.05 -8.30
CA VAL A 121 -21.64 -3.95 -7.33
C VAL A 121 -22.95 -3.75 -6.56
N GLY A 122 -22.85 -3.61 -5.24
CA GLY A 122 -24.00 -3.47 -4.33
C GLY A 122 -24.58 -4.79 -3.78
N LYS A 123 -24.11 -5.95 -4.26
CA LYS A 123 -24.47 -7.25 -3.66
C LYS A 123 -23.65 -7.53 -2.39
N PRO A 124 -24.22 -8.24 -1.37
CA PRO A 124 -23.50 -8.56 -0.14
C PRO A 124 -22.16 -9.28 -0.35
N ASP A 125 -22.10 -10.18 -1.35
CA ASP A 125 -20.92 -10.99 -1.66
C ASP A 125 -20.06 -10.38 -2.78
N PHE A 126 -20.22 -9.09 -3.06
CA PHE A 126 -19.43 -8.43 -4.11
C PHE A 126 -17.95 -8.38 -3.73
N TYR A 127 -17.13 -9.03 -4.56
CA TYR A 127 -15.67 -8.96 -4.46
C TYR A 127 -15.09 -8.49 -5.80
N PRO A 128 -14.48 -7.29 -5.87
CA PRO A 128 -14.06 -6.73 -7.14
C PRO A 128 -12.90 -7.48 -7.75
N LYS A 129 -13.09 -7.92 -8.99
CA LYS A 129 -12.04 -8.56 -9.78
C LYS A 129 -11.01 -7.51 -10.16
N ARG A 130 -9.77 -7.93 -10.29
CA ARG A 130 -8.62 -7.07 -10.61
C ARG A 130 -8.85 -6.17 -11.84
N ARG A 131 -9.41 -6.72 -12.91
CA ARG A 131 -9.69 -5.99 -14.17
C ARG A 131 -10.72 -4.86 -14.02
N ASP A 132 -11.54 -4.90 -12.97
CA ASP A 132 -12.60 -3.92 -12.71
C ASP A 132 -12.08 -2.80 -11.77
N ARG A 133 -10.80 -2.85 -11.36
CA ARG A 133 -10.20 -1.92 -10.39
C ARG A 133 -9.49 -0.77 -11.10
N LEU A 134 -9.80 0.45 -10.68
CA LEU A 134 -9.11 1.66 -11.06
C LEU A 134 -8.12 2.03 -9.94
N TYR A 135 -6.84 1.75 -10.18
CA TYR A 135 -5.79 2.04 -9.21
C TYR A 135 -5.43 3.52 -9.26
N PHE A 136 -5.31 4.15 -8.08
CA PHE A 136 -4.79 5.53 -7.99
C PHE A 136 -3.33 5.63 -8.44
N ARG A 137 -2.59 4.54 -8.27
CA ARG A 137 -1.20 4.38 -8.68
C ARG A 137 -1.13 3.16 -9.59
N TRP A 138 -0.85 3.37 -10.87
CA TRP A 138 -0.85 2.30 -11.87
C TRP A 138 0.14 1.18 -11.52
N GLU A 139 1.25 1.50 -10.85
CA GLU A 139 2.25 0.52 -10.45
C GLU A 139 1.77 -0.44 -9.35
N ASP A 140 0.72 -0.07 -8.59
CA ASP A 140 0.13 -1.01 -7.63
C ASP A 140 -0.53 -2.19 -8.35
N ASP A 141 -1.03 -2.01 -9.58
CA ASP A 141 -1.48 -3.14 -10.38
C ASP A 141 -0.29 -4.05 -10.68
N LEU A 142 0.82 -3.52 -11.18
CA LEU A 142 1.99 -4.34 -11.48
C LEU A 142 2.54 -5.06 -10.24
N LEU A 143 2.65 -4.36 -9.11
CA LEU A 143 3.19 -4.88 -7.85
C LEU A 143 2.26 -5.91 -7.20
N GLU A 144 0.95 -5.66 -7.18
CA GLU A 144 -0.01 -6.64 -6.63
C GLU A 144 -0.01 -7.94 -7.47
N GLN A 145 0.32 -7.93 -8.77
CA GLN A 145 0.45 -9.18 -9.56
C GLN A 145 1.60 -10.06 -9.08
N LYS A 146 2.63 -9.45 -8.50
CA LYS A 146 3.83 -10.12 -8.00
C LYS A 146 3.77 -10.38 -6.48
N ALA A 147 2.74 -9.88 -5.81
CA ALA A 147 2.56 -10.05 -4.39
C ALA A 147 2.24 -11.52 -4.03
N GLU A 148 2.86 -12.00 -2.96
CA GLU A 148 2.59 -13.34 -2.43
C GLU A 148 1.25 -13.37 -1.66
N PHE A 149 0.92 -12.24 -1.03
CA PHE A 149 -0.33 -12.06 -0.30
C PHE A 149 -0.99 -10.76 -0.73
N SER A 150 -2.30 -10.80 -0.96
CA SER A 150 -3.13 -9.61 -1.20
C SER A 150 -4.52 -9.85 -0.61
N PHE A 151 -5.09 -8.82 -0.01
CA PHE A 151 -6.48 -8.79 0.40
C PHE A 151 -7.03 -7.37 0.28
N ILE A 152 -8.33 -7.28 0.09
CA ILE A 152 -9.04 -6.03 -0.16
C ILE A 152 -10.27 -5.94 0.75
N PHE A 153 -10.69 -4.73 1.03
CA PHE A 153 -11.92 -4.46 1.78
C PHE A 153 -12.45 -3.08 1.44
N GLN A 154 -13.77 -2.93 1.49
CA GLN A 154 -14.41 -1.65 1.18
C GLN A 154 -14.02 -0.59 2.23
N SER A 155 -13.71 0.61 1.76
CA SER A 155 -13.37 1.74 2.63
C SER A 155 -14.57 2.15 3.49
N THR A 156 -14.31 2.36 4.78
CA THR A 156 -15.26 3.00 5.70
C THR A 156 -14.96 4.48 5.79
N PHE A 157 -15.92 5.32 5.42
CA PHE A 157 -15.87 6.76 5.61
C PHE A 157 -16.48 7.13 6.94
N LYS A 158 -16.02 8.25 7.50
CA LYS A 158 -16.52 8.80 8.75
C LYS A 158 -17.07 10.19 8.46
N GLU A 159 -18.36 10.36 8.72
CA GLU A 159 -19.00 11.67 8.76
C GLU A 159 -19.12 12.13 10.21
N VAL A 160 -18.86 13.40 10.46
CA VAL A 160 -19.09 14.02 11.77
C VAL A 160 -20.11 15.11 11.56
N ALA A 161 -21.31 14.89 12.08
CA ALA A 161 -22.38 15.88 12.02
C ALA A 161 -22.05 17.08 12.94
N SER A 162 -22.76 18.19 12.72
CA SER A 162 -22.56 19.46 13.45
C SER A 162 -22.73 19.33 14.97
N ASP A 163 -23.46 18.32 15.43
CA ASP A 163 -23.69 17.96 16.83
C ASP A 163 -22.60 17.06 17.43
N GLY A 164 -21.58 16.68 16.64
CA GLY A 164 -20.50 15.78 17.03
C GLY A 164 -20.79 14.29 16.85
N THR A 165 -21.98 13.93 16.36
CA THR A 165 -22.34 12.53 16.06
C THR A 165 -21.47 11.98 14.95
N LYS A 166 -20.89 10.79 15.17
CA LYS A 166 -19.98 10.12 14.22
C LYS A 166 -20.69 8.98 13.52
N THR A 167 -20.87 9.10 12.21
CA THR A 167 -21.48 8.06 11.38
C THR A 167 -20.41 7.41 10.53
N TYR A 168 -20.33 6.08 10.56
CA TYR A 168 -19.43 5.32 9.71
C TYR A 168 -20.23 4.67 8.59
N PHE A 169 -19.89 4.95 7.34
CA PHE A 169 -20.58 4.36 6.20
C PHE A 169 -19.58 3.77 5.21
N GLN A 170 -19.96 2.67 4.58
CA GLN A 170 -19.27 2.11 3.44
C GLN A 170 -19.98 2.62 2.19
N GLY A 171 -19.25 3.19 1.24
CA GLY A 171 -19.95 3.76 0.10
C GLY A 171 -19.08 4.41 -0.95
N VAL A 172 -19.78 5.14 -1.80
CA VAL A 172 -19.27 5.94 -2.88
C VAL A 172 -18.54 7.16 -2.32
N THR A 173 -17.49 7.65 -2.98
CA THR A 173 -16.86 8.92 -2.61
C THR A 173 -17.91 10.04 -2.52
N GLY A 174 -18.04 10.63 -1.33
CA GLY A 174 -18.93 11.75 -1.03
C GLY A 174 -18.47 13.07 -1.64
N GLN A 175 -18.45 13.16 -2.97
CA GLN A 175 -18.73 14.45 -3.60
C GLN A 175 -20.26 14.64 -3.52
N ALA A 176 -20.70 15.86 -3.25
CA ALA A 176 -22.10 16.27 -3.10
C ALA A 176 -22.99 16.04 -4.36
N SER A 177 -22.52 15.24 -5.29
CA SER A 177 -23.07 14.97 -6.63
C SER A 177 -23.28 13.48 -6.90
N GLY A 178 -23.07 12.59 -5.93
CA GLY A 178 -23.13 11.14 -6.15
C GLY A 178 -21.93 10.67 -6.96
N GLY A 179 -20.91 10.11 -6.31
CA GLY A 179 -19.82 9.50 -7.06
C GLY A 179 -20.29 8.28 -7.86
N ASP A 180 -19.55 7.96 -8.93
CA ASP A 180 -19.84 6.80 -9.77
C ASP A 180 -18.95 5.60 -9.43
N GLU A 181 -18.27 5.63 -8.27
CA GLU A 181 -17.30 4.61 -7.89
C GLU A 181 -17.32 4.24 -6.40
N LEU A 182 -17.10 2.96 -6.08
CA LEU A 182 -16.84 2.46 -4.73
C LEU A 182 -15.34 2.45 -4.43
N GLN A 183 -14.95 2.92 -3.25
CA GLN A 183 -13.56 2.88 -2.82
C GLN A 183 -13.23 1.63 -2.00
N PHE A 184 -12.10 1.02 -2.31
CA PHE A 184 -11.54 -0.11 -1.59
C PHE A 184 -10.15 0.22 -1.05
N ARG A 185 -9.81 -0.41 0.07
CA ARG A 185 -8.43 -0.54 0.55
C ARG A 185 -7.86 -1.84 0.01
N LEU A 186 -6.58 -1.78 -0.31
CA LEU A 186 -5.77 -2.89 -0.76
C LEU A 186 -4.57 -3.01 0.18
N ILE A 187 -4.33 -4.19 0.71
CA ILE A 187 -3.09 -4.50 1.42
C ILE A 187 -2.45 -5.68 0.71
N TYR A 188 -1.22 -5.49 0.26
CA TYR A 188 -0.44 -6.57 -0.35
C TYR A 188 0.95 -6.66 0.27
N MET A 189 1.50 -7.87 0.25
CA MET A 189 2.85 -8.18 0.71
C MET A 189 3.61 -8.89 -0.41
N ILE A 190 4.75 -8.32 -0.77
CA ILE A 190 5.61 -8.76 -1.87
C ILE A 190 6.99 -9.10 -1.31
N LYS A 191 7.62 -10.15 -1.81
CA LYS A 191 9.03 -10.45 -1.48
C LYS A 191 9.91 -9.33 -2.01
N TRP A 192 10.97 -8.97 -1.28
CA TRP A 192 11.93 -7.96 -1.74
C TRP A 192 12.50 -8.31 -3.13
N GLU A 193 12.86 -9.58 -3.36
CA GLU A 193 13.36 -10.05 -4.66
C GLU A 193 12.36 -9.85 -5.81
N GLU A 194 11.06 -10.09 -5.56
CA GLU A 194 10.02 -9.94 -6.58
C GLU A 194 9.71 -8.46 -6.83
N TYR A 195 9.80 -7.63 -5.79
CA TYR A 195 9.73 -6.17 -5.93
C TYR A 195 10.86 -5.66 -6.83
N VAL A 196 12.11 -6.05 -6.59
CA VAL A 196 13.25 -5.63 -7.42
C VAL A 196 13.10 -6.12 -8.87
N LYS A 197 12.65 -7.37 -9.08
CA LYS A 197 12.36 -7.90 -10.43
C LYS A 197 11.21 -7.19 -11.15
N ALA A 198 10.29 -6.56 -10.40
CA ALA A 198 9.17 -5.83 -10.94
C ALA A 198 9.56 -4.43 -11.47
N ILE A 199 10.63 -3.83 -10.93
CA ILE A 199 11.07 -2.47 -11.30
C ILE A 199 11.30 -2.32 -12.82
N PRO A 200 12.06 -3.19 -13.52
CA PRO A 200 12.25 -3.07 -14.96
C PRO A 200 10.95 -3.21 -15.77
N LEU A 201 9.92 -3.87 -15.22
CA LEU A 201 8.62 -4.02 -15.89
C LEU A 201 7.83 -2.71 -15.85
N MET A 202 8.05 -1.86 -14.84
CA MET A 202 7.43 -0.53 -14.75
C MET A 202 7.84 0.35 -15.94
N LYS A 203 9.12 0.32 -16.34
CA LYS A 203 9.59 1.05 -17.53
C LYS A 203 8.90 0.57 -18.81
N ARG A 204 8.87 -0.75 -19.01
CA ARG A 204 8.24 -1.37 -20.20
C ARG A 204 6.75 -1.08 -20.30
N ALA A 205 6.05 -0.99 -19.17
CA ALA A 205 4.62 -0.68 -19.14
C ALA A 205 4.28 0.73 -19.65
N LEU A 206 5.25 1.65 -19.68
CA LEU A 206 5.09 3.00 -20.21
C LEU A 206 5.47 3.14 -21.69
N GLU A 207 6.11 2.13 -22.26
CA GLU A 207 6.54 2.08 -23.66
C GLU A 207 5.49 1.45 -24.60
N GLN A 208 4.39 0.95 -24.04
CA GLN A 208 3.28 0.28 -24.73
C GLN A 208 2.06 1.20 -24.85
#